data_AF-A0AAV4I7S8-F1
#
_entry.id   AF-A0AAV4I7S8-F1
#
_cell.length_a   1.000
_cell.length_b   1.000
_cell.length_c   1.000
_cell.angle_alpha   90.00
_cell.angle_beta   90.00
_cell.angle_gamma   90.00
#
_symmetry.space_group_name_H-M   'P 1'
#
loop_
_entity.id
_entity.type
_entity.pdbx_description
1 polymer ?
#
loop_
_entity_poly.entity_id
_entity_poly.type
_entity_poly.pdbx_seq_one_letter_code
_entity_poly.pdbx_strand_id
1 'polypeptide(L)'
;MMMSGNLDRKGHNGKSVGIVTTARVTHATPGAAYAKIPHREWETDADIVSPWFGSDRRNCDSSLKDIARQLVEDNHRIHVVMGGGRRSLMNNKTMDPVHNKPGKRIDGRDLIKTWESKQEEKGARYKYVWNREQMEEVDDNVDYLLGLFDYSHMAYDSDRYEKGTKSQPSLADMTAKAIKILRKNKKGFFLFVEGAAIDLGHHANLAHKALLEGIALDRAVKTATDLTQEADTLTMVTADHSHVFNIAGYPVRGHPIL
;
A
#
# COMPACT_ATOMS: atom_id res chain seq x y z
N MET A 1 -14.48 -1.82 -11.93
CA MET A 1 -15.23 -0.72 -11.27
C MET A 1 -14.19 0.25 -10.71
N MET A 2 -13.90 1.35 -11.42
CA MET A 2 -12.94 2.35 -10.92
C MET A 2 -13.54 3.07 -9.71
N MET A 3 -13.05 2.78 -8.51
CA MET A 3 -13.24 3.66 -7.35
C MET A 3 -12.31 4.88 -7.48
N SER A 4 -12.46 5.68 -8.54
CA SER A 4 -11.92 7.05 -8.55
C SER A 4 -12.87 7.91 -7.70
N GLY A 5 -12.77 7.80 -6.38
CA GLY A 5 -13.90 8.18 -5.53
C GLY A 5 -13.60 8.49 -4.07
N ASN A 6 -12.61 9.34 -3.79
CA ASN A 6 -12.45 10.09 -2.53
C ASN A 6 -12.63 9.27 -1.24
N LEU A 7 -11.67 8.42 -0.88
CA LEU A 7 -11.67 7.75 0.42
C LEU A 7 -11.66 8.70 1.64
N ASP A 8 -11.37 9.99 1.45
CA ASP A 8 -11.24 10.99 2.51
C ASP A 8 -12.42 11.99 2.60
N ARG A 9 -13.32 12.06 1.61
CA ARG A 9 -14.46 12.99 1.71
C ARG A 9 -15.41 12.56 2.83
N LYS A 10 -16.17 13.53 3.37
CA LYS A 10 -17.31 13.36 4.30
C LYS A 10 -18.33 12.25 3.92
N GLY A 11 -18.18 11.58 2.77
CA GLY A 11 -19.07 10.56 2.21
C GLY A 11 -18.99 9.16 2.83
N HIS A 12 -18.09 8.90 3.78
CA HIS A 12 -18.07 7.60 4.48
C HIS A 12 -18.99 7.53 5.71
N ASN A 13 -19.85 8.54 5.94
CA ASN A 13 -20.78 8.60 7.07
C ASN A 13 -20.11 8.34 8.45
N GLY A 14 -18.82 8.65 8.57
CA GLY A 14 -18.01 8.43 9.77
C GLY A 14 -17.40 7.02 9.92
N LYS A 15 -17.40 6.20 8.87
CA LYS A 15 -16.64 4.93 8.81
C LYS A 15 -15.13 5.17 8.79
N SER A 16 -14.37 4.22 9.32
CA SER A 16 -12.91 4.22 9.21
C SER A 16 -12.46 3.68 7.85
N VAL A 17 -11.24 4.01 7.46
CA VAL A 17 -10.70 3.67 6.13
C VAL A 17 -9.29 3.11 6.25
N GLY A 18 -9.00 2.03 5.54
CA GLY A 18 -7.66 1.50 5.41
C GLY A 18 -7.27 1.11 3.97
N ILE A 19 -5.97 1.15 3.71
CA ILE A 19 -5.32 0.77 2.46
C ILE A 19 -4.17 -0.18 2.81
N VAL A 20 -4.17 -1.37 2.20
CA VAL A 20 -3.14 -2.38 2.35
C VAL A 20 -2.71 -2.82 0.95
N THR A 21 -1.41 -2.87 0.69
CA THR A 21 -0.87 -3.29 -0.61
C THR A 21 0.52 -3.91 -0.47
N THR A 22 0.90 -4.82 -1.37
CA THR A 22 2.31 -5.22 -1.52
C THR A 22 3.13 -4.27 -2.41
N ALA A 23 2.50 -3.28 -3.05
CA ALA A 23 3.18 -2.23 -3.80
C ALA A 23 3.74 -1.12 -2.89
N ARG A 24 4.34 -0.10 -3.51
CA ARG A 24 4.47 1.21 -2.87
C ARG A 24 3.07 1.73 -2.57
N VAL A 25 2.84 2.31 -1.39
CA VAL A 25 1.53 2.92 -1.07
C VAL A 25 1.16 4.07 -2.00
N THR A 26 2.14 4.62 -2.72
CA THR A 26 2.00 5.65 -3.76
C THR A 26 1.84 5.08 -5.18
N HIS A 27 1.84 3.77 -5.37
CA HIS A 27 1.61 3.14 -6.66
C HIS A 27 0.22 3.47 -7.22
N ALA A 28 -0.03 3.23 -8.51
CA ALA A 28 -1.26 3.64 -9.18
C ALA A 28 -2.53 3.09 -8.51
N THR A 29 -2.56 1.81 -8.18
CA THR A 29 -3.75 1.17 -7.57
C THR A 29 -4.10 1.73 -6.19
N PRO A 30 -3.20 1.78 -5.19
CA PRO A 30 -3.52 2.40 -3.91
C PRO A 30 -3.70 3.92 -4.06
N GLY A 31 -2.90 4.56 -4.94
CA GLY A 31 -2.98 5.98 -5.26
C GLY A 31 -4.34 6.39 -5.82
N ALA A 32 -4.97 5.57 -6.65
CA ALA A 32 -6.31 5.85 -7.20
C ALA A 32 -7.39 6.00 -6.11
N ALA A 33 -7.16 5.42 -4.93
CA ALA A 33 -8.10 5.48 -3.82
C ALA A 33 -8.14 6.88 -3.15
N TYR A 34 -7.08 7.69 -3.29
CA TYR A 34 -6.93 8.94 -2.55
C TYR A 34 -6.34 10.12 -3.34
N ALA A 35 -5.57 9.87 -4.40
CA ALA A 35 -4.86 10.88 -5.16
C ALA A 35 -5.63 11.34 -6.41
N LYS A 36 -5.34 12.56 -6.83
CA LYS A 36 -5.81 13.20 -8.06
C LYS A 36 -4.61 13.77 -8.77
N ILE A 37 -4.16 13.08 -9.79
CA ILE A 37 -2.93 13.44 -10.50
C ILE A 37 -3.06 13.05 -11.97
N PRO A 38 -2.57 13.85 -12.91
CA PRO A 38 -2.69 13.53 -14.34
C PRO A 38 -1.73 12.41 -14.76
N HIS A 39 -0.72 12.10 -13.96
CA HIS A 39 0.30 11.11 -14.29
C HIS A 39 0.63 10.22 -13.09
N ARG A 40 0.44 8.90 -13.23
CA ARG A 40 0.62 7.91 -12.15
C ARG A 40 2.05 7.83 -11.62
N GLU A 41 3.05 8.12 -12.45
CA GLU A 41 4.46 8.06 -12.04
C GLU A 41 4.88 9.23 -11.14
N TRP A 42 4.02 10.25 -10.96
CA TRP A 42 4.30 11.38 -10.07
C TRP A 42 4.11 10.99 -8.59
N GLU A 43 4.80 9.92 -8.18
CA GLU A 43 4.77 9.41 -6.81
C GLU A 43 5.47 10.36 -5.83
N THR A 44 6.51 11.06 -6.29
CA THR A 44 7.23 12.11 -5.54
C THR A 44 7.40 13.40 -6.34
N ASP A 45 7.80 14.46 -5.66
CA ASP A 45 8.22 15.74 -6.25
C ASP A 45 9.34 15.58 -7.28
N ALA A 46 10.28 14.66 -7.04
CA ALA A 46 11.35 14.35 -7.99
C ALA A 46 10.82 13.74 -9.31
N ASP A 47 9.69 13.04 -9.28
CA ASP A 47 9.06 12.45 -10.47
C ASP A 47 8.36 13.50 -11.34
N ILE A 48 7.77 14.51 -10.70
CA ILE A 48 7.11 15.65 -11.39
C ILE A 48 8.12 16.43 -12.25
N VAL A 49 9.38 16.50 -11.81
CA VAL A 49 10.45 17.24 -12.51
C VAL A 49 11.42 16.33 -13.27
N SER A 50 11.10 15.04 -13.39
CA SER A 50 11.89 14.05 -14.11
C SER A 50 11.81 14.30 -15.62
N PRO A 51 12.90 14.13 -16.40
CA PRO A 51 12.83 14.22 -17.86
C PRO A 51 11.97 13.13 -18.50
N TRP A 52 11.67 12.05 -17.78
CA TRP A 52 10.93 10.90 -18.29
C TRP A 52 9.41 11.05 -18.17
N PHE A 53 8.97 11.72 -17.11
CA PHE A 53 7.56 11.77 -16.72
C PHE A 53 7.07 13.19 -16.44
N GLY A 54 7.98 14.13 -16.26
CA GLY A 54 7.71 15.45 -15.75
C GLY A 54 7.38 16.48 -16.83
N SER A 55 6.75 17.57 -16.40
CA SER A 55 6.66 18.80 -17.17
C SER A 55 7.97 19.60 -17.07
N ASP A 56 8.24 20.47 -18.04
CA ASP A 56 9.35 21.44 -17.96
C ASP A 56 9.33 22.13 -16.59
N ARG A 57 10.44 22.06 -15.83
CA ARG A 57 10.58 22.62 -14.47
C ARG A 57 10.12 24.07 -14.36
N ARG A 58 10.17 24.81 -15.47
CA ARG A 58 9.73 26.22 -15.55
C ARG A 58 8.21 26.41 -15.39
N ASN A 59 7.42 25.36 -15.58
CA ASN A 59 5.95 25.37 -15.52
C ASN A 59 5.36 24.50 -14.38
N CYS A 60 6.18 23.95 -13.49
CA CYS A 60 5.66 23.21 -12.35
C CYS A 60 5.11 24.19 -11.30
N ASP A 61 3.77 24.31 -11.27
CA ASP A 61 3.07 24.99 -10.20
C ASP A 61 3.48 24.38 -8.84
N SER A 62 4.03 25.22 -7.95
CA SER A 62 4.43 24.80 -6.60
C SER A 62 3.25 24.32 -5.75
N SER A 63 2.01 24.58 -6.19
CA SER A 63 0.77 24.04 -5.63
C SER A 63 0.54 22.57 -5.97
N LEU A 64 1.17 22.03 -7.02
CA LEU A 64 1.00 20.65 -7.44
C LEU A 64 1.57 19.69 -6.37
N LYS A 65 0.73 18.77 -5.91
CA LYS A 65 1.09 17.74 -4.94
C LYS A 65 1.31 16.41 -5.65
N ASP A 66 2.49 15.84 -5.47
CA ASP A 66 2.77 14.44 -5.80
C ASP A 66 1.89 13.48 -4.97
N ILE A 67 1.79 12.22 -5.40
CA ILE A 67 0.92 11.23 -4.74
C ILE A 67 1.28 11.07 -3.26
N ALA A 68 2.56 11.09 -2.88
CA ALA A 68 2.97 10.98 -1.48
C ALA A 68 2.49 12.18 -0.64
N ARG A 69 2.58 13.41 -1.17
CA ARG A 69 2.03 14.60 -0.53
C ARG A 69 0.51 14.51 -0.38
N GLN A 70 -0.21 14.06 -1.40
CA GLN A 70 -1.67 13.92 -1.32
C GLN A 70 -2.08 12.90 -0.25
N LEU A 71 -1.34 11.79 -0.09
CA LEU A 71 -1.57 10.81 0.97
C LEU A 71 -1.53 11.44 2.37
N VAL A 72 -0.50 12.23 2.65
CA VAL A 72 -0.22 12.75 4.00
C VAL A 72 -0.92 14.09 4.26
N GLU A 73 -0.91 14.99 3.28
CA GLU A 73 -1.38 16.36 3.46
C GLU A 73 -2.89 16.46 3.31
N ASP A 74 -3.45 15.79 2.30
CA ASP A 74 -4.86 15.93 1.93
C ASP A 74 -5.73 14.81 2.51
N ASN A 75 -5.22 13.58 2.58
CA ASN A 75 -6.00 12.40 2.95
C ASN A 75 -5.75 11.93 4.39
N HIS A 76 -5.78 12.88 5.32
CA HIS A 76 -5.41 12.65 6.72
C HIS A 76 -6.44 11.83 7.52
N ARG A 77 -7.54 11.36 6.92
CA ARG A 77 -8.54 10.46 7.56
C ARG A 77 -8.37 9.00 7.20
N ILE A 78 -7.36 8.64 6.41
CA ILE A 78 -7.02 7.23 6.22
C ILE A 78 -6.38 6.75 7.53
N HIS A 79 -7.05 5.81 8.19
CA HIS A 79 -6.67 5.36 9.53
C HIS A 79 -5.53 4.34 9.45
N VAL A 80 -5.53 3.48 8.44
CA VAL A 80 -4.51 2.46 8.25
C VAL A 80 -3.94 2.54 6.85
N VAL A 81 -2.63 2.70 6.72
CA VAL A 81 -1.91 2.64 5.45
C VAL A 81 -0.76 1.67 5.62
N MET A 82 -0.76 0.58 4.86
CA MET A 82 0.29 -0.45 4.93
C MET A 82 0.75 -0.91 3.56
N GLY A 83 2.07 -0.98 3.38
CA GLY A 83 2.69 -1.49 2.16
C GLY A 83 4.18 -1.14 2.09
N GLY A 84 4.73 -0.96 0.90
CA GLY A 84 6.08 -0.46 0.69
C GLY A 84 6.13 1.05 0.41
N GLY A 85 7.29 1.53 -0.04
CA GLY A 85 7.45 2.85 -0.64
C GLY A 85 8.02 3.93 0.27
N ARG A 86 8.80 3.55 1.31
CA ARG A 86 9.46 4.54 2.20
C ARG A 86 10.21 5.62 1.43
N ARG A 87 10.86 5.26 0.31
CA ARG A 87 11.62 6.20 -0.53
C ARG A 87 10.80 7.42 -0.96
N SER A 88 9.49 7.26 -1.14
CA SER A 88 8.61 8.31 -1.65
C SER A 88 8.25 9.36 -0.59
N LEU A 89 8.34 8.97 0.69
CA LEU A 89 7.97 9.82 1.83
C LEU A 89 9.19 10.41 2.56
N MET A 90 10.39 9.84 2.38
CA MET A 90 11.63 10.34 2.98
C MET A 90 12.30 11.41 2.11
N ASN A 91 12.89 12.43 2.74
CA ASN A 91 13.80 13.35 2.05
C ASN A 91 15.13 12.68 1.72
N ASN A 92 15.88 13.29 0.82
CA ASN A 92 17.22 12.85 0.40
C ASN A 92 18.32 12.93 1.48
N LYS A 93 18.01 13.38 2.70
CA LYS A 93 18.92 13.40 3.86
C LYS A 93 18.62 12.29 4.85
N THR A 94 17.41 11.74 4.83
CA THR A 94 16.99 10.62 5.67
C THR A 94 17.40 9.30 5.00
N MET A 95 18.16 8.47 5.72
CA MET A 95 18.60 7.15 5.24
C MET A 95 17.58 6.07 5.60
N ASP A 96 17.25 5.22 4.63
CA ASP A 96 16.37 4.08 4.82
C ASP A 96 16.93 3.12 5.89
N PRO A 97 16.13 2.69 6.88
CA PRO A 97 16.61 1.87 7.98
C PRO A 97 17.00 0.45 7.58
N VAL A 98 16.62 -0.03 6.39
CA VAL A 98 16.89 -1.39 5.92
C VAL A 98 17.95 -1.40 4.82
N HIS A 99 17.80 -0.51 3.84
CA HIS A 99 18.62 -0.50 2.62
C HIS A 99 19.77 0.49 2.65
N ASN A 100 19.85 1.35 3.68
CA ASN A 100 20.84 2.43 3.80
C ASN A 100 20.93 3.28 2.50
N LYS A 101 19.76 3.67 1.98
CA LYS A 101 19.63 4.54 0.80
C LYS A 101 18.91 5.83 1.19
N PRO A 102 19.29 6.99 0.64
CA PRO A 102 18.58 8.23 0.91
C PRO A 102 17.16 8.18 0.34
N GLY A 103 16.23 8.95 0.92
CA GLY A 103 14.90 9.16 0.34
C GLY A 103 14.95 9.84 -1.03
N LYS A 104 13.84 9.77 -1.76
CA LYS A 104 13.74 10.28 -3.14
C LYS A 104 13.33 11.75 -3.21
N ARG A 105 12.76 12.33 -2.15
CA ARG A 105 12.24 13.70 -2.19
C ARG A 105 13.37 14.73 -2.27
N ILE A 106 13.19 15.73 -3.13
CA ILE A 106 14.15 16.82 -3.39
C ILE A 106 13.68 18.17 -2.85
N ASP A 107 12.43 18.27 -2.38
CA ASP A 107 11.82 19.44 -1.73
C ASP A 107 12.15 19.58 -0.24
N GLY A 108 12.97 18.67 0.29
CA GLY A 108 13.41 18.66 1.69
C GLY A 108 12.40 18.13 2.70
N ARG A 109 11.19 17.74 2.27
CA ARG A 109 10.13 17.29 3.19
C ARG A 109 10.36 15.86 3.65
N ASP A 110 10.20 15.62 4.94
CA ASP A 110 10.03 14.28 5.51
C ASP A 110 8.55 14.06 5.79
N LEU A 111 7.87 13.36 4.88
CA LEU A 111 6.43 13.17 4.95
C LEU A 111 6.02 12.16 6.03
N ILE A 112 6.93 11.28 6.47
CA ILE A 112 6.68 10.40 7.61
C ILE A 112 6.54 11.27 8.86
N LYS A 113 7.52 12.15 9.11
CA LYS A 113 7.45 13.11 10.23
C LYS A 113 6.24 14.04 10.12
N THR A 114 5.95 14.51 8.92
CA THR A 114 4.77 15.35 8.66
C THR A 114 3.47 14.62 9.01
N TRP A 115 3.38 13.33 8.68
CA TRP A 115 2.22 12.50 9.04
C TRP A 115 2.12 12.33 10.56
N GLU A 116 3.22 12.06 11.25
CA GLU A 116 3.25 11.93 12.71
C GLU A 116 2.78 13.22 13.40
N SER A 117 3.33 14.38 13.01
CA SER A 117 2.93 15.68 13.54
C SER A 117 1.44 15.96 13.33
N LYS A 118 0.88 15.60 12.16
CA LYS A 118 -0.57 15.73 11.89
C LYS A 118 -1.43 14.84 12.79
N GLN A 119 -0.93 13.69 13.25
CA GLN A 119 -1.68 12.86 14.21
C GLN A 119 -1.54 13.37 15.63
N GLU A 120 -0.35 13.89 15.99
CA GLU A 120 -0.10 14.55 17.27
C GLU A 120 -0.98 15.78 17.47
N GLU A 121 -1.11 16.63 16.45
CA GLU A 121 -2.01 17.81 16.45
C GLU A 121 -3.48 17.44 16.70
N LYS A 122 -3.90 16.23 16.34
CA LYS A 122 -5.25 15.71 16.61
C LYS A 122 -5.41 15.09 17.99
N GLY A 123 -4.33 14.93 18.75
CA GLY A 123 -4.31 14.14 19.98
C GLY A 123 -4.63 12.66 19.74
N ALA A 124 -4.39 12.13 18.54
CA ALA A 124 -4.70 10.76 18.19
C ALA A 124 -3.60 9.80 18.66
N ARG A 125 -3.94 8.56 18.98
CA ARG A 125 -2.94 7.50 19.19
C ARG A 125 -2.48 7.00 17.83
N TYR A 126 -1.20 7.12 17.54
CA TYR A 126 -0.66 6.69 16.24
C TYR A 126 0.64 5.90 16.38
N LYS A 127 0.94 5.12 15.35
CA LYS A 127 2.25 4.47 15.19
C LYS A 127 2.71 4.49 13.73
N TYR A 128 3.99 4.79 13.55
CA TYR A 128 4.73 4.47 12.34
C TYR A 128 5.56 3.20 12.59
N VAL A 129 5.51 2.25 11.67
CA VAL A 129 6.27 0.99 11.72
C VAL A 129 6.87 0.68 10.36
N TRP A 130 8.02 -0.01 10.34
CA TRP A 130 8.71 -0.32 9.08
C TRP A 130 9.18 -1.77 8.96
N ASN A 131 8.87 -2.60 9.95
CA ASN A 131 9.07 -4.05 9.90
C ASN A 131 7.90 -4.79 10.58
N ARG A 132 7.90 -6.11 10.40
CA ARG A 132 6.88 -7.04 10.88
C ARG A 132 6.77 -7.02 12.41
N GLU A 133 7.90 -7.09 13.11
CA GLU A 133 7.96 -7.16 14.57
C GLU A 133 7.29 -5.93 15.19
N GLN A 134 7.67 -4.74 14.73
CA GLN A 134 7.04 -3.49 15.14
C GLN A 134 5.53 -3.47 14.86
N MET A 135 5.10 -3.98 13.70
CA MET A 135 3.67 -4.05 13.35
C MET A 135 2.90 -4.99 14.29
N GLU A 136 3.48 -6.13 14.64
CA GLU A 136 2.88 -7.11 15.55
C GLU A 136 2.74 -6.54 16.96
N GLU A 137 3.71 -5.74 17.42
CA GLU A 137 3.71 -5.05 18.72
C GLU A 137 2.70 -3.89 18.81
N VAL A 138 2.18 -3.39 17.67
CA VAL A 138 1.18 -2.31 17.70
C VAL A 138 -0.09 -2.79 18.38
N ASP A 139 -0.46 -2.13 19.48
CA ASP A 139 -1.75 -2.28 20.13
C ASP A 139 -2.88 -1.94 19.14
N ASP A 140 -3.86 -2.82 18.99
CA ASP A 140 -4.97 -2.63 18.04
C ASP A 140 -5.81 -1.38 18.37
N ASN A 141 -5.68 -0.80 19.57
CA ASN A 141 -6.31 0.44 20.00
C ASN A 141 -5.70 1.71 19.40
N VAL A 142 -4.61 1.67 18.62
CA VAL A 142 -4.13 2.88 17.89
C VAL A 142 -5.19 3.42 16.92
N ASP A 143 -5.36 4.74 16.88
CA ASP A 143 -6.32 5.39 16.00
C ASP A 143 -5.79 5.48 14.56
N TYR A 144 -4.47 5.59 14.40
CA TYR A 144 -3.79 5.63 13.10
C TYR A 144 -2.55 4.73 13.03
N LEU A 145 -2.35 4.03 11.92
CA LEU A 145 -1.18 3.20 11.65
C LEU A 145 -0.64 3.48 10.24
N LEU A 146 0.65 3.83 10.17
CA LEU A 146 1.42 3.90 8.93
C LEU A 146 2.49 2.81 8.95
N GLY A 147 2.34 1.76 8.16
CA GLY A 147 3.29 0.67 8.01
C GLY A 147 3.98 0.68 6.66
N LEU A 148 5.27 1.00 6.60
CA LEU A 148 6.03 1.04 5.36
C LEU A 148 7.19 0.05 5.40
N PHE A 149 7.00 -1.12 4.81
CA PHE A 149 7.82 -2.32 5.04
C PHE A 149 8.98 -2.50 4.06
N ASP A 150 9.04 -1.73 2.97
CA ASP A 150 10.19 -1.69 2.06
C ASP A 150 10.47 -0.26 1.56
N TYR A 151 11.70 -0.04 1.09
CA TYR A 151 12.13 1.18 0.40
C TYR A 151 11.32 1.42 -0.88
N SER A 152 11.00 0.36 -1.64
CA SER A 152 10.16 0.40 -2.86
C SER A 152 8.93 -0.50 -2.71
N HIS A 153 8.54 -1.28 -3.72
CA HIS A 153 7.58 -2.37 -3.55
C HIS A 153 8.08 -3.35 -2.48
N MET A 154 7.17 -4.02 -1.80
CA MET A 154 7.53 -5.14 -0.92
C MET A 154 8.10 -6.29 -1.76
N ALA A 155 8.85 -7.17 -1.10
CA ALA A 155 9.34 -8.39 -1.72
C ALA A 155 8.17 -9.32 -2.10
N TYR A 156 8.39 -10.19 -3.09
CA TYR A 156 7.49 -11.32 -3.33
C TYR A 156 7.34 -12.16 -2.05
N ASP A 157 6.16 -12.70 -1.78
CA ASP A 157 5.85 -13.56 -0.63
C ASP A 157 6.77 -14.79 -0.61
N SER A 158 7.13 -15.35 -1.76
CA SER A 158 8.12 -16.43 -1.85
C SER A 158 9.50 -16.01 -1.33
N ASP A 159 9.91 -14.76 -1.61
CA ASP A 159 11.21 -14.23 -1.22
C ASP A 159 11.28 -13.92 0.29
N ARG A 160 10.14 -13.75 0.97
CA ARG A 160 10.08 -13.55 2.44
C ARG A 160 10.73 -14.69 3.21
N TYR A 161 10.61 -15.91 2.71
CA TYR A 161 11.20 -17.10 3.32
C TYR A 161 12.58 -17.40 2.75
N GLU A 162 12.75 -17.28 1.42
CA GLU A 162 13.95 -17.71 0.70
C GLU A 162 15.12 -16.74 0.83
N LYS A 163 14.85 -15.43 0.91
CA LYS A 163 15.89 -14.37 0.88
C LYS A 163 16.05 -13.65 2.21
N GLY A 164 15.46 -14.18 3.28
CA GLY A 164 15.58 -13.59 4.62
C GLY A 164 14.85 -12.26 4.81
N THR A 165 13.92 -11.87 3.93
CA THR A 165 13.06 -10.69 4.12
C THR A 165 11.90 -10.96 5.09
N LYS A 166 12.10 -11.84 6.09
CA LYS A 166 11.14 -12.16 7.16
C LYS A 166 10.75 -10.94 8.00
N SER A 167 11.53 -9.87 7.92
CA SER A 167 11.22 -8.56 8.49
C SER A 167 10.02 -7.88 7.82
N GLN A 168 9.50 -8.38 6.69
CA GLN A 168 8.26 -7.90 6.08
C GLN A 168 7.06 -8.77 6.49
N PRO A 169 5.90 -8.17 6.85
CA PRO A 169 4.67 -8.90 7.09
C PRO A 169 4.10 -9.47 5.78
N SER A 170 3.28 -10.53 5.86
CA SER A 170 2.53 -11.02 4.70
C SER A 170 1.36 -10.08 4.39
N LEU A 171 0.79 -10.20 3.18
CA LEU A 171 -0.46 -9.52 2.85
C LEU A 171 -1.60 -9.91 3.81
N ALA A 172 -1.64 -11.18 4.24
CA ALA A 172 -2.59 -11.66 5.23
C ALA A 172 -2.36 -11.02 6.62
N ASP A 173 -1.11 -10.92 7.08
CA ASP A 173 -0.76 -10.29 8.36
C ASP A 173 -1.17 -8.81 8.38
N MET A 174 -0.86 -8.08 7.29
CA MET A 174 -1.28 -6.68 7.13
C MET A 174 -2.80 -6.56 7.10
N THR A 175 -3.50 -7.43 6.37
CA THR A 175 -4.97 -7.44 6.31
C THR A 175 -5.58 -7.67 7.69
N ALA A 176 -5.08 -8.64 8.45
CA ALA A 176 -5.53 -8.92 9.80
C ALA A 176 -5.34 -7.71 10.73
N LYS A 177 -4.16 -7.09 10.71
CA LYS A 177 -3.86 -5.91 11.54
C LYS A 177 -4.77 -4.73 11.16
N ALA A 178 -4.98 -4.49 9.86
CA ALA A 178 -5.88 -3.44 9.39
C ALA A 178 -7.32 -3.65 9.89
N ILE A 179 -7.88 -4.85 9.74
CA ILE A 179 -9.24 -5.16 10.22
C ILE A 179 -9.36 -4.99 11.72
N LYS A 180 -8.37 -5.47 12.50
CA LYS A 180 -8.36 -5.35 13.96
C LYS A 180 -8.40 -3.90 14.44
N ILE A 181 -7.69 -3.00 13.77
CA ILE A 181 -7.70 -1.56 14.05
C ILE A 181 -9.02 -0.93 13.58
N LEU A 182 -9.44 -1.18 12.34
CA LEU A 182 -10.58 -0.50 11.74
C LEU A 182 -11.93 -0.90 12.37
N ARG A 183 -12.09 -2.16 12.78
CA ARG A 183 -13.34 -2.70 13.35
C ARG A 183 -13.76 -2.05 14.67
N LYS A 184 -12.86 -1.30 15.32
CA LYS A 184 -13.19 -0.54 16.53
C LYS A 184 -14.27 0.51 16.26
N ASN A 185 -14.33 1.03 15.03
CA ASN A 185 -15.36 1.99 14.65
C ASN A 185 -16.71 1.28 14.42
N LYS A 186 -17.66 1.52 15.32
CA LYS A 186 -19.01 0.93 15.27
C LYS A 186 -19.85 1.36 14.07
N LYS A 187 -19.44 2.42 13.35
CA LYS A 187 -20.08 2.80 12.08
C LYS A 187 -19.65 1.92 10.91
N GLY A 188 -18.66 1.05 11.11
CA GLY A 188 -18.04 0.18 10.11
C GLY A 188 -16.77 0.79 9.51
N PHE A 189 -16.23 0.11 8.51
CA PHE A 189 -15.03 0.55 7.81
C PHE A 189 -15.07 0.21 6.32
N PHE A 190 -14.18 0.84 5.57
CA PHE A 190 -13.78 0.43 4.23
C PHE A 190 -12.31 -0.01 4.28
N LEU A 191 -11.99 -1.13 3.65
CA LEU A 191 -10.62 -1.62 3.55
C LEU A 191 -10.34 -2.02 2.10
N PHE A 192 -9.31 -1.43 1.52
CA PHE A 192 -8.76 -1.82 0.23
C PHE A 192 -7.51 -2.68 0.44
N VAL A 193 -7.47 -3.87 -0.17
CA VAL A 193 -6.35 -4.81 -0.10
C VAL A 193 -5.89 -5.17 -1.51
N GLU A 194 -4.61 -5.00 -1.81
CA GLU A 194 -4.04 -5.26 -3.14
C GLU A 194 -2.88 -6.25 -3.11
N GLY A 195 -2.99 -7.32 -3.89
CA GLY A 195 -1.89 -8.24 -4.22
C GLY A 195 -1.08 -7.76 -5.43
N ALA A 196 -0.40 -6.63 -5.32
CA ALA A 196 0.21 -5.94 -6.46
C ALA A 196 1.35 -6.73 -7.13
N ALA A 197 2.05 -7.56 -6.38
CA ALA A 197 3.18 -8.32 -6.91
C ALA A 197 2.76 -9.43 -7.90
N ILE A 198 1.47 -9.75 -8.04
CA ILE A 198 0.95 -10.59 -9.13
C ILE A 198 1.31 -9.99 -10.49
N ASP A 199 1.03 -8.69 -10.65
CA ASP A 199 1.34 -7.90 -11.86
C ASP A 199 2.86 -7.84 -12.12
N LEU A 200 3.64 -7.55 -11.08
CA LEU A 200 5.11 -7.51 -11.17
C LEU A 200 5.69 -8.87 -11.62
N GLY A 201 5.14 -9.97 -11.10
CA GLY A 201 5.54 -11.32 -11.47
C GLY A 201 5.23 -11.62 -12.94
N HIS A 202 4.06 -11.22 -13.42
CA HIS A 202 3.69 -11.39 -14.82
C HIS A 202 4.50 -10.51 -15.77
N HIS A 203 4.74 -9.23 -15.44
CA HIS A 203 5.60 -8.35 -16.23
C HIS A 203 7.04 -8.87 -16.36
N ALA A 204 7.54 -9.59 -15.34
CA ALA A 204 8.84 -10.23 -15.37
C ALA A 204 8.84 -11.63 -16.03
N ASN A 205 7.69 -12.12 -16.52
CA ASN A 205 7.48 -13.49 -17.00
C ASN A 205 7.85 -14.58 -15.95
N LEU A 206 7.69 -14.28 -14.67
CA LEU A 206 7.96 -15.18 -13.55
C LEU A 206 6.65 -15.82 -13.07
N ALA A 207 6.08 -16.72 -13.87
CA ALA A 207 4.77 -17.35 -13.59
C ALA A 207 4.69 -17.97 -12.19
N HIS A 208 5.75 -18.66 -11.74
CA HIS A 208 5.82 -19.23 -10.39
C HIS A 208 5.61 -18.17 -9.30
N LYS A 209 6.26 -17.00 -9.44
CA LYS A 209 6.07 -15.89 -8.48
C LYS A 209 4.67 -15.29 -8.59
N ALA A 210 4.19 -15.01 -9.79
CA ALA A 210 2.84 -14.44 -9.98
C ALA A 210 1.74 -15.32 -9.37
N LEU A 211 1.83 -16.64 -9.55
CA LEU A 211 0.89 -17.61 -8.97
C LEU A 211 1.01 -17.69 -7.44
N LEU A 212 2.22 -17.66 -6.88
CA LEU A 212 2.42 -17.60 -5.43
C LEU A 212 1.87 -16.30 -4.81
N GLU A 213 1.99 -15.16 -5.50
CA GLU A 213 1.34 -13.91 -5.08
C GLU A 213 -0.19 -14.01 -5.14
N GLY A 214 -0.72 -14.73 -6.15
CA GLY A 214 -2.15 -15.05 -6.22
C GLY A 214 -2.62 -15.85 -5.00
N ILE A 215 -1.83 -16.83 -4.56
CA ILE A 215 -2.08 -17.59 -3.33
C ILE A 215 -1.96 -16.68 -2.10
N ALA A 216 -1.01 -15.74 -2.06
CA ALA A 216 -0.88 -14.78 -0.96
C ALA A 216 -2.11 -13.85 -0.85
N LEU A 217 -2.68 -13.42 -1.98
CA LEU A 217 -3.94 -12.68 -2.01
C LEU A 217 -5.13 -13.53 -1.54
N ASP A 218 -5.23 -14.78 -2.00
CA ASP A 218 -6.27 -15.71 -1.54
C ASP A 218 -6.23 -15.91 -0.01
N ARG A 219 -5.03 -16.08 0.58
CA ARG A 219 -4.86 -16.13 2.03
C ARG A 219 -5.31 -14.85 2.73
N ALA A 220 -5.09 -13.69 2.13
CA ALA A 220 -5.57 -12.42 2.67
C ALA A 220 -7.10 -12.29 2.60
N VAL A 221 -7.73 -12.77 1.51
CA VAL A 221 -9.21 -12.86 1.41
C VAL A 221 -9.75 -13.78 2.49
N LYS A 222 -9.19 -14.98 2.64
CA LYS A 222 -9.55 -15.90 3.72
C LYS A 222 -9.42 -15.26 5.10
N THR A 223 -8.32 -14.55 5.33
CA THR A 223 -8.08 -13.84 6.60
C THR A 223 -9.13 -12.78 6.85
N ALA A 224 -9.55 -12.05 5.82
CA ALA A 224 -10.63 -11.07 5.94
C ALA A 224 -11.96 -11.74 6.28
N THR A 225 -12.34 -12.81 5.57
CA THR A 225 -13.59 -13.55 5.83
C THR A 225 -13.61 -14.21 7.21
N ASP A 226 -12.47 -14.65 7.73
CA ASP A 226 -12.36 -15.22 9.08
C ASP A 226 -12.50 -14.14 10.17
N LEU A 227 -12.24 -12.86 9.85
CA LEU A 227 -12.24 -11.74 10.80
C LEU A 227 -13.47 -10.83 10.69
N THR A 228 -14.35 -11.06 9.73
CA THR A 228 -15.59 -10.30 9.49
C THR A 228 -16.80 -11.24 9.44
N GLN A 229 -18.01 -10.67 9.36
CA GLN A 229 -19.25 -11.44 9.25
C GLN A 229 -19.95 -11.08 7.94
N GLU A 230 -20.32 -12.08 7.14
CA GLU A 230 -21.00 -11.85 5.85
C GLU A 230 -22.33 -11.08 6.00
N ALA A 231 -22.98 -11.19 7.15
CA ALA A 231 -24.22 -10.49 7.46
C ALA A 231 -24.08 -8.96 7.48
N ASP A 232 -22.89 -8.43 7.76
CA ASP A 232 -22.63 -6.98 7.84
C ASP A 232 -21.46 -6.50 6.96
N THR A 233 -20.80 -7.42 6.26
CA THR A 233 -19.59 -7.16 5.47
C THR A 233 -19.76 -7.63 4.03
N LEU A 234 -19.66 -6.70 3.09
CA LEU A 234 -19.52 -7.00 1.66
C LEU A 234 -18.04 -7.13 1.30
N THR A 235 -17.63 -8.32 0.86
CA THR A 235 -16.30 -8.59 0.32
C THR A 235 -16.37 -8.71 -1.19
N MET A 236 -15.51 -7.98 -1.91
CA MET A 236 -15.39 -8.04 -3.36
C MET A 236 -13.95 -8.33 -3.76
N VAL A 237 -13.77 -9.31 -4.65
CA VAL A 237 -12.47 -9.66 -5.24
C VAL A 237 -12.57 -9.45 -6.74
N THR A 238 -11.62 -8.71 -7.31
CA THR A 238 -11.56 -8.41 -8.74
C THR A 238 -10.10 -8.19 -9.16
N ALA A 239 -9.85 -8.23 -10.46
CA ALA A 239 -8.64 -7.68 -11.06
C ALA A 239 -8.95 -6.30 -11.68
N ASP A 240 -7.93 -5.46 -11.80
CA ASP A 240 -7.96 -4.22 -12.57
C ASP A 240 -7.74 -4.49 -14.07
N HIS A 241 -6.86 -5.44 -14.40
CA HIS A 241 -6.69 -6.02 -15.73
C HIS A 241 -6.10 -7.44 -15.68
N SER A 242 -6.03 -8.10 -16.84
CA SER A 242 -5.36 -9.39 -16.99
C SER A 242 -3.93 -9.22 -17.54
N HIS A 243 -3.28 -10.34 -17.87
CA HIS A 243 -1.97 -10.43 -18.51
C HIS A 243 -2.02 -11.44 -19.66
N VAL A 244 -1.00 -11.46 -20.51
CA VAL A 244 -0.86 -12.42 -21.62
C VAL A 244 -0.41 -13.83 -21.16
N PHE A 245 -0.71 -14.18 -19.91
CA PHE A 245 -0.39 -15.49 -19.34
C PHE A 245 -1.34 -16.55 -19.91
N ASN A 246 -0.80 -17.66 -20.40
CA ASN A 246 -1.56 -18.76 -20.97
C ASN A 246 -1.14 -20.10 -20.36
N ILE A 247 -2.12 -20.97 -20.12
CA ILE A 247 -1.90 -22.37 -19.76
C ILE A 247 -2.14 -23.20 -21.01
N ALA A 248 -1.14 -23.98 -21.44
CA ALA A 248 -1.17 -24.71 -22.70
C ALA A 248 -0.64 -26.15 -22.54
N GLY A 249 -0.67 -26.90 -23.64
CA GLY A 249 -0.24 -28.31 -23.69
C GLY A 249 -1.35 -29.30 -23.34
N TYR A 250 -0.95 -30.55 -23.07
CA TYR A 250 -1.85 -31.65 -22.69
C TYR A 250 -1.47 -32.24 -21.32
N PRO A 251 -1.37 -31.43 -20.24
CA PRO A 251 -1.03 -31.95 -18.93
C PRO A 251 -2.12 -32.88 -18.42
N VAL A 252 -1.72 -33.96 -17.75
CA VAL A 252 -2.66 -34.85 -17.06
C VAL A 252 -3.10 -34.25 -15.73
N ARG A 253 -4.29 -34.62 -15.26
CA ARG A 253 -4.81 -34.18 -13.96
C ARG A 253 -3.80 -34.50 -12.85
N GLY A 254 -3.51 -33.51 -12.00
CA GLY A 254 -2.55 -33.62 -10.90
C GLY A 254 -1.11 -33.28 -11.30
N HIS A 255 -0.83 -32.96 -12.57
CA HIS A 255 0.48 -32.43 -12.97
C HIS A 255 0.71 -31.05 -12.32
N PRO A 256 1.88 -30.78 -11.71
CA PRO A 256 2.13 -29.51 -11.04
C PRO A 256 2.16 -28.34 -12.01
N ILE A 257 1.46 -27.25 -11.66
CA ILE A 257 1.62 -25.94 -12.31
C ILE A 257 2.67 -25.07 -11.59
N LEU A 258 3.04 -25.48 -10.38
CA LEU A 258 4.09 -24.93 -9.51
C LEU A 258 5.11 -26.02 -9.20
#